data_AF-A0AAJ5W5S1-F1
#
_entry.id   AF-A0AAJ5W5S1-F1
#
_cell.length_a   1.000
_cell.length_b   1.000
_cell.length_c   1.000
_cell.angle_alpha   90.00
_cell.angle_beta   90.00
_cell.angle_gamma   90.00
#
_symmetry.space_group_name_H-M   'P 1'
#
loop_
_entity.id
_entity.type
_entity.pdbx_description
1 polymer ?
#
loop_
_entity_poly.entity_id
_entity_poly.type
_entity_poly.pdbx_seq_one_letter_code
_entity_poly.pdbx_strand_id
1 'polypeptide(L)'
;MNKLKIGWAGLGNMGTPMALNILKAGYELMVFNRSKAKEEELIAAGAESAKSLQELASHCDVVFTMLADDLAVKSVYNEADGLLSGSKPGTLLIDMSTVAPETSRYLSALCKNKQVSFLEAPVSGSVQPARDGKLIILVGGDTQDFERAKPILDVLGKLTLYLGTAGAGSSAKLAINYLLGVNIQALAETVLFAEQNGISKENMLTIINEGACGNGIIKLKTPSVLTDSFPPAFALKYIVKDLRLAKGAGLNSPLSVPLLNTFEAAAAGGLGEEDLMAVIKYLRK
;
A
#
# COMPACT_ATOMS: atom_id res chain seq x y z
N MET A 1 -20.60 -22.17 -13.01
CA MET A 1 -19.95 -20.91 -13.44
C MET A 1 -18.45 -21.16 -13.33
N ASN A 2 -17.70 -21.07 -14.43
CA ASN A 2 -16.24 -21.18 -14.35
C ASN A 2 -15.74 -20.07 -13.43
N LYS A 3 -15.08 -20.43 -12.33
CA LYS A 3 -14.47 -19.45 -11.43
C LYS A 3 -13.34 -18.77 -12.19
N LEU A 4 -13.25 -17.45 -12.09
CA LEU A 4 -12.10 -16.69 -12.63
C LEU A 4 -10.82 -17.22 -11.96
N LYS A 5 -9.78 -17.48 -12.77
CA LYS A 5 -8.46 -17.83 -12.25
C LYS A 5 -7.68 -16.56 -11.96
N ILE A 6 -7.27 -16.39 -10.70
CA ILE A 6 -6.59 -15.19 -10.21
C ILE A 6 -5.08 -15.44 -10.16
N GLY A 7 -4.31 -14.48 -10.66
CA GLY A 7 -2.88 -14.39 -10.47
C GLY A 7 -2.52 -13.38 -9.38
N TRP A 8 -1.44 -13.62 -8.65
CA TRP A 8 -0.91 -12.65 -7.69
C TRP A 8 0.62 -12.56 -7.76
N ALA A 9 1.14 -11.37 -8.06
CA ALA A 9 2.57 -11.10 -8.03
C ALA A 9 2.96 -10.12 -6.91
N GLY A 10 3.95 -10.52 -6.10
CA GLY A 10 4.44 -9.72 -4.96
C GLY A 10 3.86 -10.21 -3.63
N LEU A 11 4.66 -11.02 -2.93
CA LEU A 11 4.30 -11.69 -1.68
C LEU A 11 5.07 -11.10 -0.49
N GLY A 12 4.86 -9.80 -0.28
CA GLY A 12 5.40 -9.07 0.88
C GLY A 12 4.43 -9.06 2.07
N ASN A 13 4.70 -8.18 3.04
CA ASN A 13 3.88 -8.01 4.25
C ASN A 13 2.40 -7.74 3.97
N MET A 14 2.09 -7.09 2.84
CA MET A 14 0.72 -6.85 2.39
C MET A 14 0.24 -7.95 1.43
N GLY A 15 1.05 -8.33 0.45
CA GLY A 15 0.65 -9.25 -0.62
C GLY A 15 0.24 -10.63 -0.12
N THR A 16 1.01 -11.23 0.79
CA THR A 16 0.72 -12.58 1.32
C THR A 16 -0.64 -12.67 2.03
N PRO A 17 -0.96 -11.82 3.03
CA PRO A 17 -2.27 -11.91 3.68
C PRO A 17 -3.45 -11.58 2.74
N MET A 18 -3.26 -10.70 1.76
CA MET A 18 -4.29 -10.40 0.76
C MET A 18 -4.54 -11.60 -0.16
N ALA A 19 -3.48 -12.23 -0.66
CA ALA A 19 -3.57 -13.44 -1.48
C ALA A 19 -4.22 -14.62 -0.72
N LEU A 20 -3.94 -14.78 0.58
CA LEU A 20 -4.60 -15.77 1.41
C LEU A 20 -6.11 -15.53 1.52
N ASN A 21 -6.55 -14.26 1.54
CA ASN A 21 -7.98 -13.95 1.57
C ASN A 21 -8.68 -14.30 0.25
N ILE A 22 -7.99 -14.17 -0.89
CA ILE A 22 -8.49 -14.65 -2.18
C ILE A 22 -8.70 -16.17 -2.16
N LEU A 23 -7.73 -16.94 -1.65
CA LEU A 23 -7.87 -18.39 -1.47
C LEU A 23 -9.05 -18.76 -0.55
N LYS A 24 -9.17 -18.09 0.60
CA LYS A 24 -10.26 -18.34 1.57
C LYS A 24 -11.65 -18.05 0.98
N ALA A 25 -11.76 -17.08 0.08
CA ALA A 25 -12.98 -16.82 -0.68
C ALA A 25 -13.29 -17.87 -1.76
N GLY A 26 -12.39 -18.85 -1.94
CA GLY A 26 -12.57 -20.00 -2.80
C GLY A 26 -12.24 -19.75 -4.28
N TYR A 27 -11.46 -18.72 -4.59
CA TYR A 27 -10.93 -18.51 -5.95
C TYR A 27 -9.74 -19.43 -6.21
N GLU A 28 -9.57 -19.84 -7.47
CA GLU A 28 -8.32 -20.45 -7.92
C GLU A 28 -7.24 -19.37 -7.95
N LEU A 29 -6.11 -19.65 -7.32
CA LEU A 29 -5.01 -18.70 -7.18
C LEU A 29 -3.71 -19.30 -7.72
N MET A 30 -3.07 -18.59 -8.62
CA MET A 30 -1.67 -18.79 -8.99
C MET A 30 -0.84 -17.62 -8.47
N VAL A 31 0.35 -17.88 -7.94
CA VAL A 31 1.20 -16.86 -7.32
C VAL A 31 2.58 -16.81 -7.96
N PHE A 32 3.19 -15.64 -7.91
CA PHE A 32 4.58 -15.43 -8.27
C PHE A 32 5.25 -14.43 -7.32
N ASN A 33 6.46 -14.74 -6.93
CA ASN A 33 7.35 -13.82 -6.25
C ASN A 33 8.80 -14.07 -6.68
N ARG A 34 9.57 -12.99 -6.80
CA ARG A 34 11.00 -13.07 -7.14
C ARG A 34 11.78 -14.00 -6.19
N SER A 35 11.46 -13.94 -4.90
CA SER A 35 12.01 -14.84 -3.89
C SER A 35 11.03 -15.99 -3.67
N LYS A 36 11.34 -17.17 -4.21
CA LYS A 36 10.44 -18.33 -4.21
C LYS A 36 10.03 -18.84 -2.84
N ALA A 37 10.89 -18.72 -1.83
CA ALA A 37 10.56 -19.07 -0.45
C ALA A 37 9.31 -18.32 0.09
N LYS A 38 8.97 -17.14 -0.46
CA LYS A 38 7.77 -16.40 -0.04
C LYS A 38 6.46 -16.99 -0.56
N GLU A 39 6.51 -17.94 -1.49
CA GLU A 39 5.33 -18.62 -2.05
C GLU A 39 4.86 -19.79 -1.18
N GLU A 40 5.74 -20.31 -0.32
CA GLU A 40 5.53 -21.56 0.45
C GLU A 40 4.23 -21.56 1.26
N GLU A 41 3.93 -20.46 1.96
CA GLU A 41 2.70 -20.32 2.76
C GLU A 41 1.43 -20.41 1.90
N LEU A 42 1.44 -19.78 0.71
CA LEU A 42 0.29 -19.78 -0.20
C LEU A 42 0.13 -21.13 -0.89
N ILE A 43 1.24 -21.79 -1.25
CA ILE A 43 1.23 -23.15 -1.82
C ILE A 43 0.65 -24.12 -0.80
N ALA A 44 1.08 -24.05 0.46
CA ALA A 44 0.52 -24.87 1.54
C ALA A 44 -0.99 -24.61 1.76
N ALA A 45 -1.46 -23.39 1.47
CA ALA A 45 -2.87 -23.02 1.51
C ALA A 45 -3.67 -23.36 0.23
N GLY A 46 -3.02 -23.94 -0.80
CA GLY A 46 -3.67 -24.41 -2.03
C GLY A 46 -3.47 -23.55 -3.28
N ALA A 47 -2.56 -22.56 -3.26
CA ALA A 47 -2.18 -21.85 -4.47
C ALA A 47 -1.24 -22.66 -5.38
N GLU A 48 -1.33 -22.41 -6.68
CA GLU A 48 -0.33 -22.84 -7.66
C GLU A 48 0.82 -21.83 -7.72
N SER A 49 2.05 -22.29 -7.97
CA SER A 49 3.20 -21.39 -8.22
C SER A 49 3.48 -21.28 -9.72
N ALA A 50 3.50 -20.06 -10.25
CA ALA A 50 3.99 -19.78 -11.59
C ALA A 50 5.53 -19.75 -11.63
N LYS A 51 6.16 -20.21 -12.71
CA LYS A 51 7.62 -20.15 -12.90
C LYS A 51 8.10 -18.77 -13.34
N SER A 52 7.21 -17.97 -13.95
CA SER A 52 7.50 -16.59 -14.39
C SER A 52 6.24 -15.72 -14.38
N LEU A 53 6.42 -14.40 -14.50
CA LEU A 53 5.30 -13.46 -14.68
C LEU A 53 4.53 -13.71 -15.98
N GLN A 54 5.23 -14.12 -17.05
CA GLN A 54 4.60 -14.57 -18.30
C GLN A 54 3.66 -15.76 -18.10
N GLU A 55 4.12 -16.77 -17.37
CA GLU A 55 3.29 -17.94 -17.09
C GLU A 55 2.08 -17.54 -16.24
N LEU A 56 2.30 -16.70 -15.21
CA LEU A 56 1.23 -16.18 -14.37
C LEU A 56 0.15 -15.48 -15.21
N ALA A 57 0.55 -14.53 -16.07
CA ALA A 57 -0.37 -13.75 -16.88
C ALA A 57 -1.06 -14.56 -17.99
N SER A 58 -0.44 -15.62 -18.51
CA SER A 58 -1.03 -16.43 -19.58
C SER A 58 -2.07 -17.44 -19.08
N HIS A 59 -2.07 -17.76 -17.79
CA HIS A 59 -3.00 -18.72 -17.17
C HIS A 59 -4.10 -18.07 -16.32
N CYS A 60 -4.09 -16.75 -16.12
CA CYS A 60 -5.02 -16.07 -15.23
C CYS A 60 -5.89 -15.05 -15.98
N ASP A 61 -7.14 -14.90 -15.55
CA ASP A 61 -8.08 -13.92 -16.11
C ASP A 61 -7.90 -12.53 -15.49
N VAL A 62 -7.49 -12.50 -14.21
CA VAL A 62 -7.23 -11.31 -13.41
C VAL A 62 -5.90 -11.50 -12.69
N VAL A 63 -5.00 -10.52 -12.74
CA VAL A 63 -3.71 -10.59 -12.03
C VAL A 63 -3.53 -9.36 -11.14
N PHE A 64 -3.31 -9.60 -9.86
CA PHE A 64 -2.98 -8.57 -8.88
C PHE A 64 -1.48 -8.38 -8.74
N THR A 65 -1.04 -7.13 -8.52
CA THR A 65 0.33 -6.82 -8.09
C THR A 65 0.35 -6.03 -6.79
N MET A 66 1.27 -6.36 -5.87
CA MET A 66 1.49 -5.63 -4.62
C MET A 66 2.99 -5.47 -4.35
N LEU A 67 3.56 -4.40 -4.91
CA LEU A 67 5.00 -4.19 -5.08
C LEU A 67 5.50 -2.96 -4.31
N ALA A 68 6.83 -2.83 -4.22
CA ALA A 68 7.47 -1.86 -3.32
C ALA A 68 7.38 -0.40 -3.82
N ASP A 69 7.61 -0.18 -5.11
CA ASP A 69 7.78 1.14 -5.72
C ASP A 69 7.55 1.13 -7.23
N ASP A 70 7.59 2.31 -7.85
CA ASP A 70 7.39 2.54 -9.27
C ASP A 70 8.35 1.75 -10.18
N LEU A 71 9.60 1.53 -9.75
CA LEU A 71 10.58 0.77 -10.55
C LEU A 71 10.19 -0.70 -10.57
N ALA A 72 9.85 -1.27 -9.40
CA ALA A 72 9.38 -2.64 -9.30
C ALA A 72 8.11 -2.87 -10.13
N VAL A 73 7.14 -1.94 -10.07
CA VAL A 73 5.91 -2.04 -10.86
C VAL A 73 6.22 -1.97 -12.36
N LYS A 74 6.99 -0.99 -12.83
CA LYS A 74 7.32 -0.87 -14.27
C LYS A 74 8.07 -2.11 -14.79
N SER A 75 9.01 -2.63 -14.00
CA SER A 75 9.76 -3.85 -14.30
C SER A 75 8.81 -5.05 -14.46
N VAL A 76 7.97 -5.31 -13.45
CA VAL A 76 7.03 -6.45 -13.45
C VAL A 76 6.02 -6.39 -14.61
N TYR A 77 5.61 -5.20 -15.05
CA TYR A 77 4.64 -5.06 -16.13
C TYR A 77 5.25 -5.10 -17.52
N ASN A 78 6.33 -4.36 -17.78
CA ASN A 78 6.77 -3.99 -19.13
C ASN A 78 8.12 -4.58 -19.56
N GLU A 79 8.85 -5.29 -18.71
CA GLU A 79 10.05 -6.01 -19.17
C GLU A 79 9.70 -7.14 -20.13
N ALA A 80 10.71 -7.67 -20.83
CA ALA A 80 10.53 -8.71 -21.86
C ALA A 80 9.83 -9.96 -21.31
N ASP A 81 10.04 -10.25 -20.02
CA ASP A 81 9.42 -11.33 -19.24
C ASP A 81 8.33 -10.86 -18.26
N GLY A 82 7.87 -9.61 -18.38
CA GLY A 82 6.83 -9.02 -17.54
C GLY A 82 5.41 -9.49 -17.87
N LEU A 83 4.45 -9.12 -17.03
CA LEU A 83 3.03 -9.52 -17.12
C LEU A 83 2.41 -9.23 -18.49
N LEU A 84 2.74 -8.10 -19.11
CA LEU A 84 2.18 -7.73 -20.42
C LEU A 84 2.67 -8.59 -21.58
N SER A 85 3.75 -9.34 -21.41
CA SER A 85 4.24 -10.26 -22.43
C SER A 85 3.48 -11.60 -22.41
N GLY A 86 2.94 -12.00 -21.27
CA GLY A 86 2.12 -13.21 -21.12
C GLY A 86 0.60 -12.99 -21.15
N SER A 87 0.15 -11.74 -20.98
CA SER A 87 -1.28 -11.41 -20.90
C SER A 87 -2.00 -11.65 -22.24
N LYS A 88 -3.18 -12.26 -22.18
CA LYS A 88 -4.09 -12.42 -23.33
C LYS A 88 -5.01 -11.20 -23.46
N PRO A 89 -5.54 -10.87 -24.65
CA PRO A 89 -6.60 -9.87 -24.79
C PRO A 89 -7.75 -10.13 -23.80
N GLY A 90 -8.21 -9.09 -23.11
CA GLY A 90 -9.25 -9.18 -22.07
C GLY A 90 -8.77 -9.58 -20.67
N THR A 91 -7.48 -9.91 -20.49
CA THR A 91 -6.88 -10.05 -19.14
C THR A 91 -7.01 -8.73 -18.39
N LEU A 92 -7.34 -8.79 -17.10
CA LEU A 92 -7.40 -7.62 -16.22
C LEU A 92 -6.20 -7.61 -15.27
N LEU A 93 -5.36 -6.59 -15.38
CA LEU A 93 -4.25 -6.36 -14.45
C LEU A 93 -4.65 -5.32 -13.40
N ILE A 94 -4.43 -5.61 -12.12
CA ILE A 94 -4.80 -4.74 -11.01
C ILE A 94 -3.56 -4.45 -10.16
N ASP A 95 -3.04 -3.23 -10.23
CA ASP A 95 -1.92 -2.81 -9.39
C ASP A 95 -2.39 -2.19 -8.07
N MET A 96 -2.08 -2.85 -6.96
CA MET A 96 -2.42 -2.38 -5.61
C MET A 96 -1.25 -1.68 -4.91
N SER A 97 -0.13 -1.52 -5.64
CA SER A 97 1.08 -0.86 -5.16
C SER A 97 0.84 0.63 -4.91
N THR A 98 1.63 1.23 -4.02
CA THR A 98 1.64 2.70 -3.87
C THR A 98 2.74 3.30 -4.74
N VAL A 99 2.32 3.96 -5.83
CA VAL A 99 3.18 4.53 -6.88
C VAL A 99 2.77 5.97 -7.23
N ALA A 100 3.53 6.64 -8.10
CA ALA A 100 3.13 7.92 -8.67
C ALA A 100 1.89 7.78 -9.58
N PRO A 101 0.99 8.79 -9.63
CA PRO A 101 -0.14 8.81 -10.56
C PRO A 101 0.28 8.63 -12.03
N GLU A 102 1.43 9.17 -12.40
CA GLU A 102 2.00 9.08 -13.74
C GLU A 102 2.39 7.64 -14.09
N THR A 103 2.83 6.84 -13.12
CA THR A 103 3.13 5.42 -13.32
C THR A 103 1.86 4.64 -13.66
N SER A 104 0.76 4.86 -12.95
CA SER A 104 -0.52 4.22 -13.26
C SER A 104 -1.10 4.65 -14.60
N ARG A 105 -1.00 5.94 -14.95
CA ARG A 105 -1.42 6.43 -16.28
C ARG A 105 -0.61 5.79 -17.39
N TYR A 106 0.72 5.69 -17.20
CA TYR A 106 1.62 5.03 -18.14
C TYR A 106 1.24 3.57 -18.36
N LEU A 107 1.01 2.81 -17.29
CA LEU A 107 0.63 1.40 -17.38
C LEU A 107 -0.75 1.21 -18.01
N SER A 108 -1.72 2.07 -17.66
CA SER A 108 -3.04 2.04 -18.29
C SER A 108 -2.95 2.20 -19.81
N ALA A 109 -2.17 3.16 -20.30
CA ALA A 109 -1.97 3.37 -21.74
C ALA A 109 -1.26 2.17 -22.40
N LEU A 110 -0.24 1.62 -21.74
CA LEU A 110 0.51 0.47 -22.23
C LEU A 110 -0.35 -0.81 -22.32
N CYS A 111 -1.19 -1.08 -21.32
CA CYS A 111 -2.10 -2.21 -21.31
C CYS A 111 -3.14 -2.09 -22.45
N LYS A 112 -3.69 -0.88 -22.65
CA LYS A 112 -4.68 -0.60 -23.69
C LYS A 112 -4.15 -0.92 -25.09
N ASN A 113 -2.89 -0.59 -25.38
CA ASN A 113 -2.25 -0.91 -26.67
C ASN A 113 -2.16 -2.42 -26.97
N LYS A 114 -2.25 -3.27 -25.93
CA LYS A 114 -2.25 -4.73 -26.04
C LYS A 114 -3.63 -5.37 -25.82
N GLN A 115 -4.69 -4.58 -25.80
CA GLN A 115 -6.07 -5.04 -25.50
C GLN A 115 -6.18 -5.71 -24.12
N VAL A 116 -5.34 -5.28 -23.17
CA VAL A 116 -5.34 -5.71 -21.77
C VAL A 116 -5.95 -4.59 -20.93
N SER A 117 -6.83 -4.95 -20.00
CA SER A 117 -7.46 -4.03 -19.06
C SER A 117 -6.53 -3.73 -17.89
N PHE A 118 -6.61 -2.52 -17.34
CA PHE A 118 -5.79 -2.11 -16.20
C PHE A 118 -6.58 -1.27 -15.20
N LEU A 119 -6.44 -1.61 -13.92
CA LEU A 119 -6.85 -0.79 -12.80
C LEU A 119 -5.65 -0.53 -11.89
N GLU A 120 -5.53 0.69 -11.38
CA GLU A 120 -4.86 0.89 -10.11
C GLU A 120 -5.88 0.72 -8.97
N ALA A 121 -5.47 0.09 -7.89
CA ALA A 121 -6.29 -0.13 -6.70
C ALA A 121 -5.45 -0.06 -5.41
N PRO A 122 -4.64 1.00 -5.18
CA PRO A 122 -3.90 1.14 -3.94
C PRO A 122 -4.80 1.10 -2.71
N VAL A 123 -4.22 0.68 -1.58
CA VAL A 123 -5.00 0.39 -0.37
C VAL A 123 -4.63 1.29 0.81
N SER A 124 -5.61 1.65 1.62
CA SER A 124 -5.43 2.24 2.94
C SER A 124 -5.73 1.20 4.02
N GLY A 125 -4.81 1.09 4.98
CA GLY A 125 -4.72 -0.01 5.94
C GLY A 125 -3.34 -0.67 5.91
N SER A 126 -2.90 -1.20 7.05
CA SER A 126 -1.62 -1.91 7.21
C SER A 126 -1.87 -3.43 7.19
N VAL A 127 -0.91 -4.22 7.68
CA VAL A 127 -0.88 -5.69 7.67
C VAL A 127 -2.12 -6.28 8.36
N GLN A 128 -2.56 -5.73 9.48
CA GLN A 128 -3.72 -6.28 10.20
C GLN A 128 -5.03 -6.11 9.41
N PRO A 129 -5.41 -4.91 8.92
CA PRO A 129 -6.53 -4.77 7.98
C PRO A 129 -6.42 -5.65 6.72
N ALA A 130 -5.20 -5.88 6.20
CA ALA A 130 -4.98 -6.78 5.07
C ALA A 130 -5.32 -8.23 5.42
N ARG A 131 -4.89 -8.73 6.58
CA ARG A 131 -5.24 -10.07 7.10
C ARG A 131 -6.74 -10.21 7.29
N ASP A 132 -7.39 -9.18 7.81
CA ASP A 132 -8.81 -9.22 8.18
C ASP A 132 -9.76 -9.00 6.99
N GLY A 133 -9.26 -8.70 5.79
CA GLY A 133 -10.10 -8.35 4.63
C GLY A 133 -10.84 -7.01 4.84
N LYS A 134 -10.20 -6.07 5.54
CA LYS A 134 -10.81 -4.80 5.99
C LYS A 134 -10.09 -3.56 5.45
N LEU A 135 -9.37 -3.71 4.34
CA LEU A 135 -8.75 -2.59 3.64
C LEU A 135 -9.79 -1.59 3.10
N ILE A 136 -9.34 -0.38 2.85
CA ILE A 136 -10.05 0.58 2.00
C ILE A 136 -9.31 0.60 0.67
N ILE A 137 -10.01 0.32 -0.43
CA ILE A 137 -9.44 0.18 -1.76
C ILE A 137 -9.80 1.39 -2.60
N LEU A 138 -8.80 2.03 -3.19
CA LEU A 138 -8.89 3.31 -3.88
C LEU A 138 -8.66 3.08 -5.38
N VAL A 139 -9.74 2.88 -6.14
CA VAL A 139 -9.65 2.42 -7.53
C VAL A 139 -9.65 3.58 -8.52
N GLY A 140 -8.71 3.54 -9.45
CA GLY A 140 -8.68 4.40 -10.64
C GLY A 140 -8.52 3.56 -11.92
N GLY A 141 -9.25 3.90 -12.98
CA GLY A 141 -9.19 3.17 -14.25
C GLY A 141 -10.47 3.29 -15.07
N ASP A 142 -10.79 2.27 -15.88
CA ASP A 142 -12.06 2.22 -16.60
C ASP A 142 -13.20 1.74 -15.70
N THR A 143 -14.39 2.36 -15.82
CA THR A 143 -15.54 2.01 -14.99
C THR A 143 -16.01 0.57 -15.23
N GLN A 144 -15.95 0.05 -16.46
CA GLN A 144 -16.37 -1.32 -16.76
C GLN A 144 -15.43 -2.35 -16.11
N ASP A 145 -14.12 -2.07 -16.15
CA ASP A 145 -13.11 -2.89 -15.48
C ASP A 145 -13.29 -2.83 -13.96
N PHE A 146 -13.63 -1.66 -13.40
CA PHE A 146 -13.94 -1.51 -11.97
C PHE A 146 -15.13 -2.40 -11.56
N GLU A 147 -16.24 -2.35 -12.29
CA GLU A 147 -17.42 -3.17 -11.99
C GLU A 147 -17.10 -4.67 -12.08
N ARG A 148 -16.28 -5.07 -13.06
CA ARG A 148 -15.78 -6.45 -13.19
C ARG A 148 -14.89 -6.87 -12.00
N ALA A 149 -14.03 -5.97 -11.51
CA ALA A 149 -13.09 -6.23 -10.43
C ALA A 149 -13.76 -6.22 -9.05
N LYS A 150 -14.84 -5.43 -8.89
CA LYS A 150 -15.43 -5.09 -7.59
C LYS A 150 -15.74 -6.31 -6.70
N PRO A 151 -16.34 -7.42 -7.19
CA PRO A 151 -16.60 -8.58 -6.34
C PRO A 151 -15.33 -9.21 -5.74
N ILE A 152 -14.20 -9.15 -6.46
CA ILE A 152 -12.91 -9.67 -6.00
C ILE A 152 -12.25 -8.67 -5.04
N LEU A 153 -12.33 -7.37 -5.34
CA LEU A 153 -11.82 -6.31 -4.47
C LEU A 153 -12.53 -6.30 -3.11
N ASP A 154 -13.84 -6.54 -3.08
CA ASP A 154 -14.64 -6.58 -1.85
C ASP A 154 -14.29 -7.77 -0.94
N VAL A 155 -13.55 -8.78 -1.41
CA VAL A 155 -12.96 -9.82 -0.54
C VAL A 155 -11.80 -9.26 0.29
N LEU A 156 -11.08 -8.28 -0.26
CA LEU A 156 -9.87 -7.72 0.34
C LEU A 156 -10.18 -6.52 1.25
N GLY A 157 -11.32 -5.88 1.04
CA GLY A 157 -11.65 -4.59 1.63
C GLY A 157 -13.04 -4.53 2.25
N LYS A 158 -13.17 -3.69 3.29
CA LYS A 158 -14.48 -3.31 3.84
C LYS A 158 -15.15 -2.17 3.04
N LEU A 159 -14.38 -1.50 2.18
CA LEU A 159 -14.83 -0.36 1.38
C LEU A 159 -13.99 -0.29 0.11
N THR A 160 -14.65 -0.28 -1.04
CA THR A 160 -14.03 -0.12 -2.36
C THR A 160 -14.62 1.12 -3.03
N LEU A 161 -13.78 2.11 -3.36
CA LEU A 161 -14.19 3.37 -3.96
C LEU A 161 -13.65 3.48 -5.39
N TYR A 162 -14.51 3.82 -6.33
CA TYR A 162 -14.10 4.28 -7.66
C TYR A 162 -13.88 5.79 -7.63
N LEU A 163 -12.70 6.23 -8.04
CA LEU A 163 -12.24 7.61 -7.88
C LEU A 163 -12.02 8.32 -9.23
N GLY A 164 -12.28 7.64 -10.34
CA GLY A 164 -12.14 8.17 -11.69
C GLY A 164 -11.12 7.39 -12.51
N THR A 165 -10.51 8.08 -13.47
CA THR A 165 -9.57 7.48 -14.43
C THR A 165 -8.22 7.13 -13.79
N ALA A 166 -7.38 6.42 -14.53
CA ALA A 166 -6.05 6.03 -14.06
C ALA A 166 -5.24 7.23 -13.52
N GLY A 167 -4.64 7.03 -12.36
CA GLY A 167 -3.91 8.03 -11.58
C GLY A 167 -4.74 8.61 -10.41
N ALA A 168 -6.07 8.56 -10.45
CA ALA A 168 -6.94 9.08 -9.39
C ALA A 168 -6.81 8.32 -8.06
N GLY A 169 -6.76 6.99 -8.12
CA GLY A 169 -6.53 6.11 -6.97
C GLY A 169 -5.16 6.33 -6.34
N SER A 170 -4.09 6.43 -7.16
CA SER A 170 -2.75 6.78 -6.65
C SER A 170 -2.74 8.16 -6.02
N SER A 171 -3.39 9.15 -6.63
CA SER A 171 -3.46 10.52 -6.09
C SER A 171 -4.16 10.54 -4.73
N ALA A 172 -5.28 9.83 -4.59
CA ALA A 172 -5.98 9.69 -3.32
C ALA A 172 -5.15 8.96 -2.27
N LYS A 173 -4.41 7.91 -2.67
CA LYS A 173 -3.49 7.18 -1.78
C LYS A 173 -2.38 8.08 -1.24
N LEU A 174 -1.77 8.89 -2.11
CA LEU A 174 -0.73 9.83 -1.71
C LEU A 174 -1.29 10.94 -0.80
N ALA A 175 -2.51 11.42 -1.06
CA ALA A 175 -3.17 12.40 -0.21
C ALA A 175 -3.44 11.86 1.20
N ILE A 176 -3.96 10.64 1.34
CA ILE A 176 -4.20 10.05 2.66
C ILE A 176 -2.90 9.73 3.41
N ASN A 177 -1.84 9.33 2.70
CA ASN A 177 -0.54 9.08 3.31
C ASN A 177 0.19 10.39 3.69
N TYR A 178 -0.02 11.49 2.97
CA TYR A 178 0.42 12.81 3.45
C TYR A 178 -0.23 13.17 4.79
N LEU A 179 -1.57 13.03 4.89
CA LEU A 179 -2.29 13.28 6.14
C LEU A 179 -1.80 12.36 7.28
N LEU A 180 -1.48 11.10 6.97
CA LEU A 180 -0.85 10.18 7.93
C LEU A 180 0.49 10.74 8.44
N GLY A 181 1.38 11.17 7.55
CA GLY A 181 2.66 11.77 7.92
C GLY A 181 2.49 12.99 8.84
N VAL A 182 1.57 13.89 8.49
CA VAL A 182 1.26 15.08 9.29
C VAL A 182 0.80 14.70 10.71
N ASN A 183 -0.15 13.76 10.82
CA ASN A 183 -0.65 13.32 12.13
C ASN A 183 0.46 12.71 13.01
N ILE A 184 1.36 11.92 12.41
CA ILE A 184 2.46 11.27 13.14
C ILE A 184 3.49 12.30 13.62
N GLN A 185 3.87 13.25 12.77
CA GLN A 185 4.80 14.30 13.17
C GLN A 185 4.18 15.21 14.24
N ALA A 186 2.93 15.63 14.07
CA ALA A 186 2.23 16.44 15.06
C ALA A 186 2.10 15.73 16.41
N LEU A 187 1.82 14.42 16.41
CA LEU A 187 1.79 13.61 17.63
C LEU A 187 3.16 13.59 18.32
N ALA A 188 4.24 13.36 17.57
CA ALA A 188 5.59 13.34 18.10
C ALA A 188 5.98 14.69 18.74
N GLU A 189 5.78 15.79 18.01
CA GLU A 189 6.08 17.15 18.48
C GLU A 189 5.26 17.51 19.73
N THR A 190 3.96 17.17 19.74
CA THR A 190 3.06 17.44 20.88
C THR A 190 3.50 16.69 22.13
N VAL A 191 3.83 15.40 22.00
CA VAL A 191 4.27 14.58 23.13
C VAL A 191 5.60 15.10 23.69
N LEU A 192 6.56 15.41 22.81
CA LEU A 192 7.86 15.94 23.24
C LEU A 192 7.73 17.32 23.91
N PHE A 193 6.87 18.20 23.39
CA PHE A 193 6.58 19.50 24.01
C PHE A 193 5.95 19.33 25.41
N ALA A 194 5.01 18.39 25.55
CA ALA A 194 4.40 18.08 26.84
C ALA A 194 5.44 17.59 27.87
N GLU A 195 6.32 16.66 27.46
CA GLU A 195 7.41 16.16 28.31
C GLU A 195 8.35 17.28 28.76
N GLN A 196 8.73 18.19 27.85
CA GLN A 196 9.56 19.37 28.18
C GLN A 196 8.93 20.30 29.21
N ASN A 197 7.60 20.30 29.34
CA ASN A 197 6.85 21.10 30.29
C ASN A 197 6.35 20.29 31.50
N GLY A 198 6.93 19.11 31.75
CA GLY A 198 6.63 18.30 32.93
C GLY A 198 5.32 17.52 32.87
N ILE A 199 4.69 17.39 31.70
CA ILE A 199 3.48 16.59 31.49
C ILE A 199 3.90 15.20 30.96
N SER A 200 3.46 14.14 31.63
CA SER A 200 3.81 12.77 31.21
C SER A 200 3.18 12.40 29.86
N LYS A 201 3.85 11.52 29.10
CA LYS A 201 3.31 10.94 27.85
C LYS A 201 1.93 10.33 28.05
N GLU A 202 1.72 9.66 29.19
CA GLU A 202 0.45 9.01 29.54
C GLU A 202 -0.69 10.01 29.69
N ASN A 203 -0.47 11.09 30.45
CA ASN A 203 -1.48 12.14 30.61
C ASN A 203 -1.74 12.85 29.27
N MET A 204 -0.69 13.16 28.51
CA MET A 204 -0.85 13.82 27.22
C MET A 204 -1.61 12.95 26.21
N LEU A 205 -1.28 11.66 26.10
CA LEU A 205 -1.99 10.73 25.22
C LEU A 205 -3.44 10.51 25.66
N THR A 206 -3.72 10.54 26.97
CA THR A 206 -5.10 10.51 27.49
C THR A 206 -5.87 11.75 27.05
N ILE A 207 -5.31 12.95 27.24
CA ILE A 207 -5.92 14.22 26.81
C ILE A 207 -6.23 14.20 25.31
N ILE A 208 -5.30 13.71 24.48
CA ILE A 208 -5.50 13.67 23.02
C ILE A 208 -6.60 12.69 22.65
N ASN A 209 -6.55 11.45 23.17
CA ASN A 209 -7.49 10.40 22.77
C ASN A 209 -8.93 10.63 23.25
N GLU A 210 -9.12 11.28 24.40
CA GLU A 210 -10.44 11.65 24.92
C GLU A 210 -10.94 13.01 24.36
N GLY A 211 -10.04 13.80 23.77
CA GLY A 211 -10.34 15.11 23.20
C GLY A 211 -10.69 15.08 21.70
N ALA A 212 -11.01 16.26 21.16
CA ALA A 212 -11.38 16.42 19.75
C ALA A 212 -10.21 16.21 18.75
N CYS A 213 -8.97 16.20 19.23
CA CYS A 213 -7.78 15.95 18.41
C CYS A 213 -7.48 14.45 18.24
N GLY A 214 -8.16 13.58 19.00
CA GLY A 214 -8.00 12.14 18.93
C GLY A 214 -8.47 11.57 17.60
N ASN A 215 -7.72 10.63 17.05
CA ASN A 215 -8.10 9.90 15.85
C ASN A 215 -7.56 8.47 15.86
N GLY A 216 -7.98 7.66 14.89
CA GLY A 216 -7.65 6.24 14.85
C GLY A 216 -6.15 5.95 14.79
N ILE A 217 -5.34 6.78 14.10
CA ILE A 217 -3.90 6.55 14.03
C ILE A 217 -3.21 6.89 15.35
N ILE A 218 -3.62 7.98 16.02
CA ILE A 218 -3.06 8.34 17.34
C ILE A 218 -3.35 7.23 18.36
N LYS A 219 -4.59 6.74 18.41
CA LYS A 219 -4.97 5.63 19.28
C LYS A 219 -4.15 4.37 18.99
N LEU A 220 -3.92 4.08 17.71
CA LEU A 220 -3.09 2.94 17.29
C LEU A 220 -1.62 3.08 17.70
N LYS A 221 -1.05 4.29 17.67
CA LYS A 221 0.36 4.55 18.00
C LYS A 221 0.62 4.82 19.48
N THR A 222 -0.43 5.07 20.27
CA THR A 222 -0.36 5.34 21.72
C THR A 222 0.51 4.30 22.47
N PRO A 223 0.31 2.97 22.30
CA PRO A 223 1.14 1.98 23.00
C PRO A 223 2.63 2.06 22.66
N SER A 224 2.98 2.32 21.39
CA SER A 224 4.38 2.48 20.95
C SER A 224 5.05 3.70 21.56
N VAL A 225 4.32 4.82 21.68
CA VAL A 225 4.83 6.05 22.29
C VAL A 225 5.03 5.87 23.80
N LEU A 226 4.10 5.20 24.48
CA LEU A 226 4.21 4.89 25.92
C LEU A 226 5.42 3.99 26.23
N THR A 227 5.66 2.99 25.39
CA THR A 227 6.72 1.98 25.60
C THR A 227 8.07 2.32 24.93
N ASP A 228 8.16 3.44 24.21
CA ASP A 228 9.30 3.81 23.35
C ASP A 228 9.76 2.66 22.42
N SER A 229 8.80 1.84 21.97
CA SER A 229 9.02 0.68 21.11
C SER A 229 8.26 0.80 19.80
N PHE A 230 8.97 0.74 18.68
CA PHE A 230 8.45 1.07 17.35
C PHE A 230 8.61 -0.08 16.34
N PRO A 231 8.05 -1.28 16.63
CA PRO A 231 8.08 -2.38 15.67
C PRO A 231 7.29 -2.00 14.40
N PRO A 232 7.83 -2.26 13.20
CA PRO A 232 7.28 -1.71 11.96
C PRO A 232 5.93 -2.34 11.59
N ALA A 233 4.84 -1.60 11.81
CA ALA A 233 3.57 -1.87 11.14
C ALA A 233 3.54 -1.17 9.77
N PHE A 234 4.12 0.02 9.69
CA PHE A 234 4.40 0.70 8.44
C PHE A 234 5.75 1.41 8.57
N ALA A 235 6.77 0.86 7.91
CA ALA A 235 8.15 1.30 8.08
C ALA A 235 8.36 2.76 7.64
N LEU A 236 9.21 3.49 8.34
CA LEU A 236 9.47 4.90 8.12
C LEU A 236 9.95 5.19 6.69
N LYS A 237 10.75 4.30 6.11
CA LYS A 237 11.19 4.42 4.71
C LYS A 237 10.02 4.47 3.70
N TYR A 238 8.90 3.82 4.00
CA TYR A 238 7.75 3.81 3.10
C TYR A 238 6.97 5.12 3.17
N ILE A 239 6.81 5.72 4.34
CA ILE A 239 6.21 7.06 4.42
C ILE A 239 7.10 8.11 3.75
N VAL A 240 8.44 7.99 3.85
CA VAL A 240 9.38 8.84 3.11
C VAL A 240 9.16 8.71 1.60
N LYS A 241 9.08 7.48 1.08
CA LYS A 241 8.78 7.23 -0.34
C LYS A 241 7.46 7.89 -0.73
N ASP A 242 6.40 7.68 0.03
CA ASP A 242 5.07 8.22 -0.31
C ASP A 242 5.02 9.75 -0.25
N LEU A 243 5.71 10.38 0.70
CA LEU A 243 5.85 11.84 0.75
C LEU A 243 6.64 12.39 -0.44
N ARG A 244 7.68 11.68 -0.91
CA ARG A 244 8.41 12.03 -2.14
C ARG A 244 7.51 11.93 -3.37
N LEU A 245 6.71 10.86 -3.46
CA LEU A 245 5.74 10.68 -4.54
C LEU A 245 4.68 11.80 -4.51
N ALA A 246 4.15 12.13 -3.34
CA ALA A 246 3.18 13.22 -3.19
C ALA A 246 3.78 14.57 -3.64
N LYS A 247 5.02 14.87 -3.24
CA LYS A 247 5.75 16.06 -3.71
C LYS A 247 5.94 16.05 -5.24
N GLY A 248 6.35 14.92 -5.81
CA GLY A 248 6.49 14.74 -7.26
C GLY A 248 5.18 14.91 -8.03
N ALA A 249 4.05 14.52 -7.42
CA ALA A 249 2.70 14.71 -7.95
C ALA A 249 2.13 16.13 -7.74
N GLY A 250 2.93 17.07 -7.21
CA GLY A 250 2.57 18.48 -7.09
C GLY A 250 2.17 18.96 -5.68
N LEU A 251 2.33 18.13 -4.63
CA LEU A 251 2.09 18.58 -3.27
C LEU A 251 3.19 19.56 -2.79
N ASN A 252 2.95 20.85 -2.98
CA ASN A 252 3.87 21.93 -2.63
C ASN A 252 3.21 22.95 -1.69
N SER A 253 2.94 22.52 -0.46
CA SER A 253 2.38 23.38 0.60
C SER A 253 3.48 23.80 1.58
N PRO A 254 3.29 24.89 2.36
CA PRO A 254 4.25 25.30 3.37
C PRO A 254 4.60 24.20 4.38
N LEU A 255 3.65 23.31 4.69
CA LEU A 255 3.85 22.21 5.64
C LEU A 255 4.51 20.98 5.00
N SER A 256 4.30 20.72 3.70
CA SER A 256 4.78 19.48 3.08
C SER A 256 6.31 19.41 2.95
N VAL A 257 6.98 20.56 2.80
CA VAL A 257 8.45 20.63 2.74
C VAL A 257 9.13 20.25 4.06
N PRO A 258 8.85 20.92 5.21
CA PRO A 258 9.47 20.56 6.48
C PRO A 258 9.08 19.15 6.96
N LEU A 259 7.84 18.70 6.66
CA LEU A 259 7.41 17.33 6.92
C LEU A 259 8.33 16.32 6.22
N LEU A 260 8.49 16.44 4.89
CA LEU A 260 9.35 15.54 4.13
C LEU A 260 10.79 15.57 4.64
N ASN A 261 11.35 16.76 4.88
CA ASN A 261 12.72 16.89 5.37
C ASN A 261 12.93 16.17 6.72
N THR A 262 11.94 16.24 7.62
CA THR A 262 11.99 15.58 8.94
C THR A 262 12.05 14.06 8.78
N PHE A 263 11.14 13.48 7.99
CA PHE A 263 11.13 12.04 7.75
C PHE A 263 12.34 11.55 6.97
N GLU A 264 12.86 12.32 6.00
CA GLU A 264 14.09 12.00 5.29
C GLU A 264 15.30 11.99 6.22
N ALA A 265 15.43 12.98 7.10
CA ALA A 265 16.51 13.03 8.07
C ALA A 265 16.42 11.89 9.09
N ALA A 266 15.21 11.56 9.57
CA ALA A 266 15.00 10.41 10.44
C ALA A 266 15.41 9.09 9.76
N ALA A 267 15.05 8.89 8.49
CA ALA A 267 15.47 7.72 7.72
C ALA A 267 16.99 7.65 7.54
N ALA A 268 17.62 8.77 7.19
CA ALA A 268 19.08 8.88 7.06
C ALA A 268 19.81 8.63 8.40
N GLY A 269 19.15 8.95 9.52
CA GLY A 269 19.62 8.65 10.88
C GLY A 269 19.46 7.18 11.31
N GLY A 270 19.10 6.27 10.40
CA GLY A 270 19.01 4.83 10.68
C GLY A 270 17.63 4.33 11.12
N LEU A 271 16.61 5.19 11.13
CA LEU A 271 15.26 4.82 11.59
C LEU A 271 14.36 4.24 10.48
N GLY A 272 14.89 4.05 9.26
CA GLY A 272 14.10 3.69 8.08
C GLY A 272 13.34 2.36 8.16
N GLU A 273 13.88 1.37 8.88
CA GLU A 273 13.26 0.04 9.06
C GLU A 273 12.33 -0.04 10.28
N GLU A 274 12.36 0.96 11.16
CA GLU A 274 11.41 1.06 12.27
C GLU A 274 10.05 1.58 11.79
N ASP A 275 9.02 1.48 12.62
CA ASP A 275 7.73 2.09 12.34
C ASP A 275 7.85 3.60 12.12
N LEU A 276 7.00 4.20 11.28
CA LEU A 276 7.01 5.64 11.02
C LEU A 276 6.92 6.50 12.30
N MET A 277 6.32 6.00 13.37
CA MET A 277 6.27 6.70 14.66
C MET A 277 7.66 6.88 15.30
N ALA A 278 8.67 6.11 14.87
CA ALA A 278 10.06 6.28 15.30
C ALA A 278 10.65 7.65 14.96
N VAL A 279 10.00 8.46 14.10
CA VAL A 279 10.36 9.88 13.87
C VAL A 279 10.46 10.68 15.18
N ILE A 280 9.73 10.29 16.23
CA ILE A 280 9.85 10.89 17.56
C ILE A 280 11.27 10.80 18.13
N LYS A 281 12.02 9.73 17.82
CA LYS A 281 13.43 9.59 18.24
C LYS A 281 14.33 10.64 17.58
N TYR A 282 14.06 10.98 16.33
CA TYR A 282 14.80 12.02 15.61
C TYR A 282 14.46 13.43 16.14
N LEU A 283 13.19 13.65 16.52
CA LEU A 283 12.71 14.93 17.04
C LEU A 283 13.09 15.17 18.51
N ARG A 284 13.37 14.11 19.27
CA ARG A 284 13.86 14.15 20.66
C ARG A 284 15.33 14.61 20.66
N LYS A 285 15.53 15.91 20.52
CA LYS A 285 16.82 16.60 20.68
C LYS A 285 17.00 17.10 22.11
#